data_AF-A0A831K3D2-F1
#
_entry.id   AF-A0A831K3D2-F1
#
_cell.length_a   1.000
_cell.length_b   1.000
_cell.length_c   1.000
_cell.angle_alpha   90.00
_cell.angle_beta   90.00
_cell.angle_gamma   90.00
#
_symmetry.space_group_name_H-M   'P 1'
#
loop_
_entity.id
_entity.type
_entity.pdbx_description
1 polymer ?
#
loop_
_entity_poly.entity_id
_entity_poly.type
_entity_poly.pdbx_seq_one_letter_code
_entity_poly.pdbx_strand_id
1 'polypeptide(L)'
;MNCKKYKIQLMQDPFSDDDDFVRHRESCPACTEEWQKAMVFEKVLRTAMTVAPEKELEAARTSALHARWWQKTWVRTASVLVLLGVTLAGFNIARQMFAVNNLPQLVVHHIQNEP
;
A
#
# COMPACT_ATOMS: atom_id res chain seq x y z
N MET A 1 12.73 -40.77 -18.48
CA MET A 1 13.33 -39.41 -18.41
C MET A 1 14.89 -39.42 -18.38
N ASN A 2 15.56 -38.35 -18.85
CA ASN A 2 17.02 -38.12 -18.70
C ASN A 2 17.37 -37.27 -17.47
N CYS A 3 18.63 -37.30 -17.01
CA CYS A 3 19.05 -36.62 -15.77
C CYS A 3 18.85 -35.10 -15.80
N LYS A 4 19.03 -34.44 -16.95
CA LYS A 4 18.82 -32.98 -17.07
C LYS A 4 17.36 -32.62 -16.84
N LYS A 5 16.45 -33.35 -17.47
CA LYS A 5 15.00 -33.17 -17.30
C LYS A 5 14.58 -33.46 -15.85
N TYR A 6 15.19 -34.48 -15.23
CA TYR A 6 14.96 -34.81 -13.83
C TYR A 6 15.35 -33.67 -12.90
N LYS A 7 16.54 -33.08 -13.08
CA LYS A 7 16.98 -31.95 -12.27
C LYS A 7 16.06 -30.73 -12.40
N ILE A 8 15.59 -30.44 -13.62
CA ILE A 8 14.65 -29.35 -13.84
C ILE A 8 13.35 -29.62 -13.08
N GLN A 9 12.81 -30.83 -13.19
CA GLN A 9 11.58 -31.22 -12.49
C GLN A 9 11.77 -31.22 -10.98
N LEU A 10 12.91 -31.70 -10.47
CA LEU A 10 13.27 -31.70 -9.05
C LEU A 10 13.26 -30.28 -8.44
N MET A 11 13.75 -29.28 -9.20
CA MET A 11 13.74 -27.88 -8.75
C MET A 11 12.35 -27.23 -8.81
N GLN A 12 11.46 -27.75 -9.64
CA GLN A 12 10.09 -27.23 -9.78
C GLN A 12 9.15 -27.86 -8.76
N ASP A 13 9.21 -29.18 -8.63
CA ASP A 13 8.39 -29.98 -7.73
C ASP A 13 9.17 -31.24 -7.27
N PRO A 14 9.79 -31.19 -6.08
CA PRO A 14 10.52 -32.33 -5.54
C PRO A 14 9.61 -33.47 -5.05
N PHE A 15 8.30 -33.24 -4.96
CA PHE A 15 7.29 -34.20 -4.51
C PHE A 15 6.46 -34.79 -5.67
N SER A 16 6.93 -34.64 -6.91
CA SER A 16 6.22 -35.11 -8.09
C SER A 16 5.98 -36.64 -8.07
N ASP A 17 4.72 -37.04 -8.27
CA ASP A 17 4.28 -38.44 -8.40
C ASP A 17 4.39 -38.98 -9.84
N ASP A 18 5.10 -38.28 -10.73
CA ASP A 18 5.30 -38.72 -12.11
C ASP A 18 6.09 -40.05 -12.15
N ASP A 19 5.54 -41.07 -12.80
CA ASP A 19 6.13 -42.42 -12.87
C ASP A 19 7.56 -42.41 -13.43
N ASP A 20 7.84 -41.53 -14.37
CA ASP A 20 9.13 -41.39 -15.01
C ASP A 20 10.15 -40.72 -14.07
N PHE A 21 9.68 -39.83 -13.19
CA PHE A 21 10.45 -39.19 -12.11
C PHE A 21 10.80 -40.18 -11.00
N VAL A 22 9.80 -40.91 -10.50
CA VAL A 22 9.99 -41.92 -9.45
C VAL A 22 10.96 -43.01 -9.93
N ARG A 23 10.75 -43.54 -11.14
CA ARG A 23 11.62 -44.57 -11.72
C ARG A 23 13.04 -44.07 -11.94
N HIS A 24 13.20 -42.81 -12.39
CA HIS A 24 14.54 -42.24 -12.59
C HIS A 24 15.29 -42.09 -11.27
N ARG A 25 14.61 -41.58 -10.23
CA ARG A 25 15.16 -41.46 -8.86
C ARG A 25 15.66 -42.80 -8.31
N GLU A 26 14.95 -43.89 -8.57
CA GLU A 26 15.32 -45.23 -8.10
C GLU A 26 16.46 -45.85 -8.90
N SER A 27 16.55 -45.51 -10.19
CA SER A 27 17.54 -46.09 -11.12
C SER A 27 18.89 -45.38 -11.14
N CYS A 28 18.98 -44.10 -10.74
CA CYS A 28 20.18 -43.27 -10.91
C CYS A 28 20.71 -42.73 -9.55
N PRO A 29 21.81 -43.30 -9.01
CA PRO A 29 22.34 -42.94 -7.68
C PRO A 29 22.66 -41.45 -7.51
N ALA A 30 23.23 -40.81 -8.54
CA ALA A 30 23.55 -39.38 -8.50
C ALA A 30 22.29 -38.51 -8.38
N CYS A 31 21.21 -38.88 -9.08
CA CYS A 31 19.94 -38.16 -9.01
C CYS A 31 19.19 -38.44 -7.70
N THR A 32 19.37 -39.63 -7.12
CA THR A 32 18.86 -39.96 -5.78
C THR A 32 19.51 -39.08 -4.71
N GLU A 33 20.83 -38.89 -4.77
CA GLU A 33 21.57 -38.05 -3.82
C GLU A 33 21.11 -36.58 -3.89
N GLU A 34 20.90 -36.06 -5.10
CA GLU A 34 20.37 -34.71 -5.29
C GLU A 34 18.95 -34.56 -4.75
N TRP A 35 18.08 -35.56 -4.95
CA TRP A 35 16.74 -35.56 -4.38
C TRP A 35 16.77 -35.58 -2.86
N GLN A 36 17.64 -36.38 -2.24
CA GLN A 36 17.79 -36.39 -0.78
C GLN A 36 18.20 -35.01 -0.23
N LYS A 37 19.11 -34.31 -0.91
CA LYS A 37 19.50 -32.93 -0.54
C LYS A 37 18.31 -31.97 -0.64
N ALA A 38 17.53 -32.06 -1.71
CA ALA A 38 16.32 -31.25 -1.88
C ALA A 38 15.29 -31.53 -0.76
N MET A 39 15.10 -32.79 -0.39
CA MET A 39 14.18 -33.18 0.70
C MET A 39 14.62 -32.66 2.07
N VAL A 40 15.93 -32.65 2.35
CA VAL A 40 16.47 -32.04 3.58
C VAL A 40 16.19 -30.55 3.60
N PHE A 41 16.43 -29.86 2.48
CA PHE A 41 16.14 -28.44 2.34
C PHE A 41 14.65 -28.13 2.57
N GLU A 42 13.74 -28.86 1.94
CA GLU A 42 12.30 -28.70 2.11
C GLU A 42 11.86 -28.90 3.57
N LYS A 43 12.46 -29.87 4.27
CA LYS A 43 12.18 -30.09 5.70
C LYS A 43 12.62 -28.90 6.56
N VAL A 44 13.81 -28.36 6.31
CA VAL A 44 14.32 -27.18 7.01
C VAL A 44 13.43 -25.97 6.72
N LEU A 45 13.07 -25.74 5.46
CA LEU A 45 12.20 -24.65 5.04
C LEU A 45 10.84 -24.72 5.72
N ARG A 46 10.21 -25.90 5.71
CA ARG A 46 8.91 -26.11 6.38
C ARG A 46 9.00 -25.81 7.88
N THR A 47 10.09 -26.23 8.52
CA THR A 47 10.33 -25.96 9.95
C THR A 47 10.48 -24.47 10.22
N ALA A 48 11.22 -23.75 9.37
CA ALA A 48 11.39 -22.31 9.47
C ALA A 48 10.08 -21.55 9.25
N MET A 49 9.23 -22.01 8.32
CA MET A 49 7.92 -21.40 8.05
C MET A 49 6.89 -21.67 9.16
N THR A 50 7.05 -22.73 9.95
CA THR A 50 6.18 -23.03 11.10
C THR A 50 6.50 -22.19 12.35
N VAL A 51 7.54 -21.34 12.31
CA VAL A 51 7.79 -20.39 13.38
C VAL A 51 6.68 -19.35 13.35
N ALA A 52 5.85 -19.34 14.41
CA ALA A 52 4.83 -18.33 14.59
C ALA A 52 5.46 -16.93 14.49
N PRO A 53 4.83 -15.97 13.80
CA PRO A 53 5.35 -14.61 13.75
C PRO A 53 5.57 -14.12 15.18
N GLU A 54 6.77 -13.60 15.46
CA GLU A 54 7.08 -13.03 16.77
C GLU A 54 6.01 -12.00 17.14
N LYS A 55 5.68 -11.91 18.43
CA LYS A 55 4.70 -10.96 18.99
C LYS A 55 4.96 -9.51 18.56
N GLU A 56 6.20 -9.19 18.19
CA GLU A 56 6.60 -7.90 17.62
C GLU A 56 5.96 -7.59 16.27
N LEU A 57 5.71 -8.60 15.42
CA LEU A 57 5.05 -8.41 14.13
C LEU A 57 3.55 -8.09 14.32
N GLU A 58 2.91 -8.68 15.33
CA GLU A 58 1.54 -8.34 15.71
C GLU A 58 1.44 -6.92 16.29
N ALA A 59 2.41 -6.52 17.12
CA ALA A 59 2.53 -5.15 17.62
C ALA A 59 2.74 -4.14 16.48
N ALA A 60 3.56 -4.45 15.48
CA ALA A 60 3.76 -3.62 14.30
C ALA A 60 2.49 -3.52 13.42
N ARG A 61 1.71 -4.60 13.33
CA ARG A 61 0.44 -4.59 12.57
C ARG A 61 -0.62 -3.72 13.23
N THR A 62 -0.72 -3.77 14.56
CA THR A 62 -1.68 -2.95 15.31
C THR A 62 -1.31 -1.46 15.30
N SER A 63 -0.03 -1.13 15.41
CA SER A 63 0.44 0.27 15.34
C SER A 63 0.24 0.90 13.96
N ALA A 64 0.46 0.14 12.88
CA ALA A 64 0.24 0.60 11.51
C ALA A 64 -1.25 0.90 11.21
N LEU A 65 -2.17 0.13 11.80
CA LEU A 65 -3.61 0.38 11.69
C LEU A 65 -4.02 1.64 12.46
N HIS A 66 -3.47 1.84 13.67
CA HIS A 66 -3.73 3.03 14.48
C HIS A 66 -3.23 4.31 13.78
N ALA A 67 -2.01 4.29 13.24
CA ALA A 67 -1.42 5.42 12.52
C ALA A 67 -2.26 5.82 11.29
N ARG A 68 -2.74 4.84 10.51
CA ARG A 68 -3.60 5.11 9.34
C ARG A 68 -4.97 5.68 9.70
N TRP A 69 -5.57 5.21 10.80
CA TRP A 69 -6.84 5.75 11.28
C TRP A 69 -6.68 7.20 11.75
N TRP A 70 -5.63 7.49 12.52
CA TRP A 70 -5.34 8.83 13.02
C TRP A 70 -5.05 9.82 11.88
N GLN A 71 -4.27 9.42 10.87
CA GLN A 71 -4.03 10.26 9.69
C GLN A 71 -5.33 10.58 8.94
N LYS A 72 -6.24 9.60 8.76
CA LYS A 72 -7.53 9.84 8.10
C LYS A 72 -8.41 10.82 8.88
N THR A 73 -8.42 10.75 10.21
CA THR A 73 -9.21 11.69 11.03
C THR A 73 -8.64 13.10 10.97
N TRP A 74 -7.31 13.26 11.05
CA TRP A 74 -6.65 14.57 11.02
C TRP A 74 -6.71 15.25 9.66
N VAL A 75 -6.60 14.50 8.56
CA VAL A 75 -6.74 15.07 7.21
C VAL A 75 -8.17 15.60 7.00
N ARG A 76 -9.19 14.90 7.48
CA ARG A 76 -10.58 15.35 7.38
C ARG A 76 -10.84 16.62 8.20
N THR A 77 -10.33 16.70 9.42
CA THR A 77 -10.49 17.90 10.25
C THR A 77 -9.73 19.10 9.67
N ALA A 78 -8.53 18.88 9.13
CA ALA A 78 -7.77 19.92 8.45
C ALA A 78 -8.51 20.50 7.24
N SER A 79 -9.14 19.67 6.40
CA SER A 79 -9.90 20.15 5.24
C SER A 79 -11.12 21.01 5.63
N VAL A 80 -11.83 20.64 6.71
CA VAL A 80 -12.97 21.42 7.21
C VAL A 80 -12.51 22.79 7.73
N LEU A 81 -11.40 22.84 8.46
CA LEU A 81 -10.85 24.09 8.98
C LEU A 81 -10.39 25.04 7.86
N VAL A 82 -9.77 24.51 6.81
CA VAL A 82 -9.35 25.33 5.65
C VAL A 82 -10.57 25.91 4.93
N LEU A 83 -11.62 25.11 4.69
CA LEU A 83 -12.87 25.59 4.09
C LEU A 83 -13.53 26.71 4.92
N LEU A 84 -13.59 26.53 6.24
CA LEU A 84 -14.10 27.54 7.16
C LEU A 84 -13.23 28.82 7.15
N GLY A 85 -11.91 28.68 7.15
CA GLY A 85 -10.99 29.81 7.08
C GLY A 85 -11.13 30.61 5.79
N VAL A 86 -11.19 29.92 4.64
CA VAL A 86 -11.34 30.57 3.32
C VAL A 86 -12.69 31.28 3.19
N THR A 87 -13.78 30.67 3.69
CA THR A 87 -15.12 31.29 3.63
C THR A 87 -15.21 32.54 4.52
N LEU A 88 -14.70 32.48 5.75
CA LEU A 88 -14.68 33.64 6.66
C LEU A 88 -13.76 34.76 6.16
N ALA A 89 -12.58 34.43 5.64
CA ALA A 89 -11.65 35.41 5.07
C ALA A 89 -12.22 36.03 3.79
N GLY A 90 -12.75 35.22 2.88
CA GLY A 90 -13.39 35.68 1.64
C GLY A 90 -14.59 36.59 1.90
N PHE A 91 -15.43 36.25 2.88
CA PHE A 91 -16.58 37.08 3.27
C PHE A 91 -16.15 38.45 3.81
N ASN A 92 -15.12 38.51 4.66
CA ASN A 92 -14.60 39.78 5.18
C ASN A 92 -13.98 40.65 4.08
N ILE A 93 -13.20 40.05 3.17
CA ILE A 93 -12.56 40.76 2.05
C ILE A 93 -13.63 41.30 1.09
N ALA A 94 -14.64 40.49 0.74
CA ALA A 94 -15.74 40.94 -0.11
C ALA A 94 -16.50 42.11 0.53
N ARG A 95 -16.83 42.02 1.83
CA ARG A 95 -17.50 43.10 2.55
C ARG A 95 -16.69 44.40 2.53
N GLN A 96 -15.36 44.33 2.67
CA GLN A 96 -14.51 45.51 2.58
C GLN A 96 -14.48 46.10 1.17
N MET A 97 -14.34 45.29 0.12
CA MET A 97 -14.29 45.81 -1.26
C MET A 97 -15.63 46.40 -1.73
N PHE A 98 -16.76 45.77 -1.42
CA PHE A 98 -18.08 46.26 -1.85
C PHE A 98 -18.59 47.45 -1.03
N ALA A 99 -18.03 47.73 0.14
CA ALA A 99 -18.35 48.94 0.92
C ALA A 99 -17.70 50.23 0.37
N VAL A 100 -16.72 50.12 -0.55
CA VAL A 100 -16.04 51.31 -1.12
C VAL A 100 -16.73 51.78 -2.41
N ASN A 101 -17.41 50.88 -3.13
CA ASN A 101 -18.09 51.20 -4.38
C ASN A 101 -19.57 51.50 -4.13
N ASN A 102 -19.81 52.61 -3.43
CA ASN A 102 -21.13 53.15 -3.20
C ASN A 102 -21.65 53.73 -4.54
N LEU A 103 -22.28 52.90 -5.36
CA LEU A 103 -23.08 53.32 -6.52
C LEU A 103 -23.97 54.56 -6.26
N PRO A 104 -24.59 54.75 -5.08
CA PRO A 104 -25.34 55.99 -4.78
C PRO A 104 -24.48 57.25 -4.81
N GLN A 105 -23.22 57.13 -4.39
CA GLN A 105 -22.27 58.24 -4.32
C GLN A 105 -21.78 58.65 -5.71
N LEU A 106 -21.70 57.70 -6.65
CA LEU A 106 -21.38 57.96 -8.05
C LEU A 106 -22.53 58.69 -8.78
N VAL A 107 -23.78 58.33 -8.48
CA VAL A 107 -24.98 58.98 -9.06
C VAL A 107 -25.11 60.42 -8.58
N VAL A 108 -24.90 60.68 -7.28
CA VAL A 108 -24.94 62.05 -6.74
C VAL A 108 -23.86 62.93 -7.37
N HIS A 109 -22.66 62.39 -7.57
CA HIS A 109 -21.55 63.13 -8.17
C HIS A 109 -21.75 63.41 -9.67
N HIS A 110 -22.55 62.59 -10.36
CA HIS A 110 -22.90 62.82 -11.76
C HIS A 110 -23.98 63.89 -11.92
N ILE A 111 -24.99 63.91 -11.04
CA ILE A 111 -26.07 64.92 -11.04
C ILE A 111 -25.54 66.31 -10.70
N GLN A 112 -24.53 66.42 -9.83
CA GLN A 112 -23.95 67.72 -9.45
C GLN A 112 -23.05 68.37 -10.51
N ASN A 113 -22.63 67.60 -11.54
CA ASN A 113 -21.67 68.04 -12.55
C ASN A 113 -22.27 68.11 -13.98
N GLU A 114 -23.60 68.02 -14.13
CA GLU A 114 -24.23 68.35 -15.41
C GLU A 114 -24.41 69.88 -15.55
N PRO A 115 -24.05 70.47 -16.71
CA PRO A 115 -24.17 71.90 -16.97
C PRO A 115 -25.62 72.38 -17.12
#